data_AF-W2F0V9-F1
#
_entry.id   AF-W2F0V9-F1
#
_cell.length_a   1.000
_cell.length_b   1.000
_cell.length_c   1.000
_cell.angle_alpha   90.00
_cell.angle_beta   90.00
_cell.angle_gamma   90.00
#
_symmetry.space_group_name_H-M   'P 1'
#
loop_
_entity.id
_entity.type
_entity.pdbx_description
1 polymer ?
#
loop_
_entity_poly.entity_id
_entity_poly.type
_entity_poly.pdbx_seq_one_letter_code
_entity_poly.pdbx_strand_id
1 'polypeptide(L)'
;MKRRIIPTLLAALGALLIPLAVPAPGAYGAVTVPIRADANGPAFTDGTGNAWSADKAYSSGSWGYDTLYGSSSTSSPIAGTTDDALYQTYNLFSGWTGYKFDVANGTYQVTLKMVEDWANAAGQRRFDVRAEGVTVLTAFDVYAACGPLTACDRTFTTTVSDGQLNVQFNMNGGANYATVSAISVTG
;
A
#
# COMPACT_ATOMS: atom_id res chain seq x y z
N MET A 1 35.86 -8.37 79.62
CA MET A 1 34.96 -8.69 78.49
C MET A 1 35.38 -7.83 77.28
N LYS A 2 36.24 -8.33 76.38
CA LYS A 2 36.74 -7.57 75.21
C LYS A 2 35.90 -7.93 73.98
N ARG A 3 35.10 -6.99 73.46
CA ARG A 3 34.35 -7.17 72.21
C ARG A 3 35.28 -6.88 71.02
N ARG A 4 35.50 -7.89 70.17
CA ARG A 4 36.15 -7.74 68.86
C ARG A 4 35.09 -7.31 67.84
N ILE A 5 35.34 -6.22 67.14
CA ILE A 5 34.53 -5.72 66.02
C ILE A 5 35.18 -6.26 64.75
N ILE A 6 34.42 -6.99 63.93
CA ILE A 6 34.81 -7.45 62.61
C ILE A 6 34.25 -6.44 61.60
N PRO A 7 35.06 -5.81 60.73
CA PRO A 7 34.54 -4.98 59.66
C PRO A 7 34.16 -5.88 58.47
N THR A 8 32.88 -5.89 58.11
CA THR A 8 32.40 -6.54 56.89
C THR A 8 32.71 -5.64 55.70
N LEU A 9 33.62 -6.08 54.82
CA LEU A 9 33.86 -5.42 53.53
C LEU A 9 32.63 -5.62 52.64
N LEU A 10 31.97 -4.53 52.26
CA LEU A 10 30.92 -4.53 51.25
C LEU A 10 31.59 -4.42 49.87
N ALA A 11 31.70 -5.54 49.14
CA ALA A 11 32.11 -5.53 47.75
C ALA A 11 30.94 -5.07 46.87
N ALA A 12 31.01 -3.85 46.34
CA ALA A 12 30.07 -3.37 45.34
C ALA A 12 30.43 -4.00 43.98
N LEU A 13 29.68 -5.03 43.56
CA LEU A 13 29.68 -5.48 42.17
C LEU A 13 29.00 -4.41 41.31
N GLY A 14 29.79 -3.67 40.53
CA GLY A 14 29.26 -2.83 39.45
C GLY A 14 28.73 -3.71 38.34
N ALA A 15 27.40 -3.82 38.22
CA ALA A 15 26.77 -4.45 37.07
C ALA A 15 26.97 -3.58 35.84
N LEU A 16 27.72 -4.08 34.86
CA LEU A 16 27.86 -3.48 33.55
C LEU A 16 26.54 -3.67 32.78
N LEU A 17 25.68 -2.66 32.81
CA LEU A 17 24.47 -2.60 31.98
C LEU A 17 24.90 -2.37 30.53
N ILE A 18 24.94 -3.44 29.74
CA ILE A 18 24.98 -3.31 28.27
C ILE A 18 23.55 -2.94 27.86
N PRO A 19 23.28 -1.74 27.32
CA PRO A 19 21.96 -1.44 26.80
C PRO A 19 21.69 -2.39 25.63
N LEU A 20 20.66 -3.23 25.76
CA LEU A 20 20.07 -3.91 24.62
C LEU A 20 19.54 -2.82 23.69
N ALA A 21 20.22 -2.59 22.56
CA ALA A 21 19.66 -1.80 21.48
C ALA A 21 18.44 -2.57 20.96
N VAL A 22 17.25 -2.21 21.43
CA VAL A 22 16.01 -2.63 20.81
C VAL A 22 16.03 -1.97 19.43
N PRO A 23 16.08 -2.72 18.30
CA PRO A 23 15.98 -2.09 17.00
C PRO A 23 14.70 -1.27 16.98
N ALA A 24 14.81 -0.01 16.58
CA ALA A 24 13.63 0.82 16.37
C ALA A 24 12.66 0.03 15.47
N PRO A 25 11.35 0.02 15.78
CA PRO A 25 10.35 -0.44 14.82
C PRO A 25 10.64 0.27 13.49
N GLY A 26 11.01 -0.47 12.44
CA GLY A 26 11.40 0.11 11.14
C GLY A 26 12.80 -0.27 10.61
N ALA A 27 13.60 -1.08 11.31
CA ALA A 27 14.90 -1.53 10.80
C ALA A 27 14.83 -2.69 9.77
N TYR A 28 13.80 -2.72 8.92
CA TYR A 28 13.78 -3.59 7.75
C TYR A 28 14.43 -2.85 6.57
N GLY A 29 15.15 -3.58 5.71
CA GLY A 29 15.72 -2.99 4.49
C GLY A 29 14.59 -2.50 3.59
N ALA A 30 14.61 -1.21 3.24
CA ALA A 30 13.62 -0.61 2.36
C ALA A 30 13.56 -1.33 1.01
N VAL A 31 12.34 -1.62 0.54
CA VAL A 31 12.10 -2.14 -0.80
C VAL A 31 12.53 -1.06 -1.81
N THR A 32 13.31 -1.47 -2.81
CA THR A 32 13.75 -0.57 -3.89
C THR A 32 12.62 -0.37 -4.90
N VAL A 33 12.36 0.89 -5.26
CA VAL A 33 11.46 1.25 -6.36
C VAL A 33 12.17 1.10 -7.72
N PRO A 34 11.46 0.81 -8.83
CA PRO A 34 10.00 0.81 -8.96
C PRO A 34 9.33 -0.44 -8.37
N ILE A 35 8.20 -0.23 -7.69
CA ILE A 35 7.30 -1.30 -7.26
C ILE A 35 6.06 -1.24 -8.13
N ARG A 36 5.63 -2.38 -8.68
CA ARG A 36 4.45 -2.49 -9.54
C ARG A 36 3.69 -3.74 -9.14
N ALA A 37 2.45 -3.58 -8.71
CA ALA A 37 1.60 -4.67 -8.25
C ALA A 37 0.34 -4.75 -9.12
N ASP A 38 0.07 -5.94 -9.65
CA ASP A 38 -1.16 -6.28 -10.37
C ASP A 38 -2.17 -6.83 -9.36
N ALA A 39 -3.18 -6.04 -8.99
CA ALA A 39 -4.08 -6.34 -7.88
C ALA A 39 -4.99 -7.52 -8.21
N ASN A 40 -5.05 -8.52 -7.31
CA ASN A 40 -5.69 -9.82 -7.57
C ASN A 40 -5.16 -10.56 -8.82
N GLY A 41 -4.05 -10.09 -9.40
CA GLY A 41 -3.49 -10.58 -10.65
C GLY A 41 -2.19 -11.37 -10.45
N PRO A 42 -1.78 -12.17 -11.46
CA PRO A 42 -0.48 -12.81 -11.50
C PRO A 42 0.63 -11.79 -11.84
N ALA A 43 1.88 -12.25 -11.89
CA ALA A 43 2.95 -11.43 -12.44
C ALA A 43 2.71 -11.21 -13.95
N PHE A 44 2.96 -9.99 -14.42
CA PHE A 44 2.69 -9.58 -15.80
C PHE A 44 3.82 -8.67 -16.31
N THR A 45 4.06 -8.66 -17.62
CA THR A 45 4.96 -7.69 -18.25
C THR A 45 4.16 -6.91 -19.28
N ASP A 46 4.08 -5.60 -19.12
CA ASP A 46 3.30 -4.75 -20.02
C ASP A 46 3.98 -4.54 -21.37
N GLY A 47 3.25 -3.99 -22.34
CA GLY A 47 3.72 -3.73 -23.69
C GLY A 47 4.88 -2.74 -23.76
N THR A 48 5.17 -2.01 -22.68
CA THR A 48 6.32 -1.11 -22.55
C THR A 48 7.52 -1.76 -21.87
N GLY A 49 7.40 -3.02 -21.46
CA GLY A 49 8.45 -3.81 -20.84
C GLY A 49 8.56 -3.64 -19.32
N ASN A 50 7.60 -3.00 -18.64
CA ASN A 50 7.63 -2.97 -17.19
C ASN A 50 7.15 -4.30 -16.61
N ALA A 51 7.93 -4.83 -15.66
CA ALA A 51 7.51 -5.97 -14.87
C ALA A 51 6.57 -5.55 -13.73
N TRP A 52 5.42 -6.21 -13.67
CA TRP A 52 4.40 -6.13 -12.62
C TRP A 52 4.45 -7.43 -11.81
N SER A 53 4.52 -7.29 -10.50
CA SER A 53 4.50 -8.43 -9.58
C SER A 53 3.08 -8.91 -9.35
N ALA A 54 2.93 -10.22 -9.16
CA ALA A 54 1.69 -10.79 -8.64
C ALA A 54 1.32 -10.12 -7.31
N ASP A 55 0.02 -9.99 -7.08
CA ASP A 55 -0.46 -9.39 -5.84
C ASP A 55 -0.07 -10.22 -4.62
N LYS A 56 0.09 -9.55 -3.47
CA LYS A 56 0.29 -10.24 -2.20
C LYS A 56 -0.15 -9.41 -1.01
N ALA A 57 -0.53 -10.09 0.06
CA ALA A 57 -0.74 -9.47 1.35
C ALA A 57 0.56 -8.83 1.85
N TYR A 58 0.43 -7.70 2.52
CA TYR A 58 1.56 -7.00 3.13
C TYR A 58 2.24 -7.88 4.20
N SER A 59 3.57 -7.81 4.22
CA SER A 59 4.41 -8.36 5.27
C SER A 59 5.48 -7.34 5.63
N SER A 60 5.81 -7.22 6.92
CA SER A 60 6.86 -6.29 7.39
C SER A 60 8.18 -6.49 6.65
N GLY A 61 8.81 -5.38 6.25
CA GLY A 61 9.97 -5.34 5.37
C GLY A 61 9.66 -5.56 3.89
N SER A 62 8.41 -5.38 3.46
CA SER A 62 7.97 -5.61 2.09
C SER A 62 6.85 -4.63 1.68
N TRP A 63 6.06 -5.04 0.69
CA TRP A 63 4.89 -4.32 0.22
C TRP A 63 3.72 -5.27 0.01
N GLY A 64 2.50 -4.75 -0.02
CA GLY A 64 1.30 -5.54 -0.33
C GLY A 64 0.01 -4.84 0.08
N TYR A 65 -1.11 -5.49 -0.18
CA TYR A 65 -2.41 -5.03 0.32
C TYR A 65 -2.57 -5.36 1.82
N ASP A 66 -3.31 -4.52 2.53
CA ASP A 66 -3.73 -4.71 3.92
C ASP A 66 -5.04 -5.51 3.97
N THR A 67 -6.12 -4.96 4.51
CA THR A 67 -7.41 -5.64 4.60
C THR A 67 -8.23 -5.35 3.35
N LEU A 68 -8.57 -6.40 2.62
CA LEU A 68 -9.50 -6.33 1.49
C LEU A 68 -10.95 -6.48 1.97
N TYR A 69 -11.87 -5.83 1.28
CA TYR A 69 -13.28 -6.24 1.31
C TYR A 69 -13.48 -7.52 0.47
N GLY A 70 -12.83 -7.58 -0.69
CA GLY A 70 -12.86 -8.70 -1.61
C GLY A 70 -12.00 -8.42 -2.83
N SER A 71 -12.08 -9.28 -3.83
CA SER A 71 -11.45 -9.10 -5.13
C SER A 71 -12.35 -9.66 -6.21
N SER A 72 -12.16 -9.24 -7.46
CA SER A 72 -12.91 -9.74 -8.59
C SER A 72 -12.11 -9.60 -9.88
N SER A 73 -12.70 -10.04 -10.98
CA SER A 73 -12.12 -9.92 -12.31
C SER A 73 -13.19 -9.88 -13.40
N THR A 74 -12.77 -9.45 -14.59
CA THR A 74 -13.55 -9.48 -15.83
C THR A 74 -12.69 -10.04 -16.96
N SER A 75 -13.32 -10.66 -17.95
CA SER A 75 -12.67 -11.10 -19.19
C SER A 75 -12.99 -10.20 -20.39
N SER A 76 -13.69 -9.10 -20.15
CA SER A 76 -14.08 -8.16 -21.20
C SER A 76 -12.86 -7.36 -21.69
N PRO A 77 -12.79 -7.03 -23.00
CA PRO A 77 -11.77 -6.13 -23.51
C PRO A 77 -11.81 -4.77 -22.81
N ILE A 78 -10.65 -4.18 -22.57
CA ILE A 78 -10.51 -2.89 -21.89
C ILE A 78 -10.13 -1.82 -22.90
N ALA A 79 -10.99 -0.83 -23.11
CA ALA A 79 -10.72 0.27 -24.02
C ALA A 79 -9.58 1.17 -23.51
N GLY A 80 -8.81 1.74 -24.43
CA GLY A 80 -7.74 2.70 -24.11
C GLY A 80 -6.42 2.09 -23.65
N THR A 81 -6.26 0.76 -23.72
CA THR A 81 -5.02 0.05 -23.39
C THR A 81 -4.79 -1.11 -24.35
N THR A 82 -3.55 -1.60 -24.40
CA THR A 82 -3.19 -2.91 -24.99
C THR A 82 -2.82 -3.94 -23.92
N ASP A 83 -2.77 -3.50 -22.67
CA ASP A 83 -2.40 -4.28 -21.50
C ASP A 83 -3.63 -4.63 -20.65
N ASP A 84 -4.66 -5.17 -21.30
CA ASP A 84 -5.96 -5.48 -20.68
C ASP A 84 -5.83 -6.23 -19.35
N ALA A 85 -4.88 -7.17 -19.28
CA ALA A 85 -4.62 -7.99 -18.09
C ALA A 85 -4.45 -7.15 -16.81
N LEU A 86 -3.79 -5.99 -16.88
CA LEU A 86 -3.55 -5.10 -15.73
C LEU A 86 -4.80 -4.36 -15.23
N TYR A 87 -5.88 -4.39 -16.00
CA TYR A 87 -7.16 -3.76 -15.67
C TYR A 87 -8.25 -4.80 -15.41
N GLN A 88 -8.03 -6.06 -15.79
CA GLN A 88 -9.02 -7.13 -15.73
C GLN A 88 -9.12 -7.81 -14.36
N THR A 89 -8.12 -7.66 -13.49
CA THR A 89 -8.17 -8.08 -12.08
C THR A 89 -8.13 -6.86 -11.18
N TYR A 90 -8.82 -6.92 -10.03
CA TYR A 90 -8.81 -5.81 -9.08
C TYR A 90 -9.16 -6.24 -7.65
N ASN A 91 -8.69 -5.43 -6.70
CA ASN A 91 -9.04 -5.51 -5.29
C ASN A 91 -10.10 -4.49 -4.91
N LEU A 92 -10.93 -4.84 -3.92
CA LEU A 92 -12.02 -4.02 -3.41
C LEU A 92 -11.79 -3.62 -1.95
N PHE A 93 -12.17 -2.39 -1.60
CA PHE A 93 -11.99 -1.81 -0.28
C PHE A 93 -13.26 -1.09 0.18
N SER A 94 -13.62 -1.25 1.46
CA SER A 94 -14.85 -0.68 2.06
C SER A 94 -14.60 0.40 3.12
N GLY A 95 -13.37 0.55 3.58
CA GLY A 95 -12.94 1.55 4.57
C GLY A 95 -11.45 1.84 4.39
N TRP A 96 -10.88 2.79 5.15
CA TRP A 96 -9.49 3.26 5.07
C TRP A 96 -8.42 2.18 5.24
N THR A 97 -8.31 1.33 4.23
CA THR A 97 -7.36 0.23 4.04
C THR A 97 -6.86 0.32 2.59
N GLY A 98 -5.84 -0.45 2.22
CA GLY A 98 -5.25 -0.32 0.89
C GLY A 98 -3.91 -1.00 0.79
N TYR A 99 -2.94 -0.35 0.16
CA TYR A 99 -1.57 -0.86 0.00
C TYR A 99 -0.59 -0.18 0.93
N LYS A 100 0.40 -0.95 1.38
CA LYS A 100 1.56 -0.52 2.16
C LYS A 100 2.83 -0.89 1.40
N PHE A 101 3.83 -0.02 1.44
CA PHE A 101 5.15 -0.25 0.86
C PHE A 101 6.21 0.24 1.84
N ASP A 102 7.02 -0.67 2.39
CA ASP A 102 8.16 -0.31 3.22
C ASP A 102 9.29 0.19 2.31
N VAL A 103 9.37 1.51 2.16
CA VAL A 103 10.30 2.21 1.27
C VAL A 103 11.11 3.23 2.06
N ALA A 104 12.20 3.74 1.49
CA ALA A 104 12.96 4.79 2.14
C ALA A 104 12.12 6.08 2.28
N ASN A 105 12.50 6.96 3.21
CA ASN A 105 11.94 8.31 3.22
C ASN A 105 12.31 9.02 1.92
N GLY A 106 11.33 9.68 1.31
CA GLY A 106 11.50 10.27 -0.01
C GLY A 106 10.19 10.71 -0.63
N THR A 107 10.29 11.32 -1.80
CA THR A 107 9.15 11.69 -2.62
C THR A 107 8.93 10.60 -3.67
N TYR A 108 7.68 10.20 -3.86
CA TYR A 108 7.31 9.14 -4.79
C TYR A 108 6.19 9.60 -5.71
N GLN A 109 6.22 9.14 -6.95
CA GLN A 109 5.09 9.19 -7.86
C GLN A 109 4.34 7.85 -7.79
N VAL A 110 3.05 7.91 -7.50
CA VAL A 110 2.15 6.78 -7.43
C VAL A 110 1.14 6.86 -8.55
N THR A 111 0.98 5.78 -9.30
CA THR A 111 -0.05 5.63 -10.34
C THR A 111 -1.00 4.51 -9.95
N LEU A 112 -2.29 4.83 -9.88
CA LEU A 112 -3.39 3.89 -9.71
C LEU A 112 -3.99 3.59 -11.08
N LYS A 113 -4.08 2.31 -11.42
CA LYS A 113 -4.79 1.80 -12.60
C LYS A 113 -6.13 1.24 -12.16
N MET A 114 -7.21 1.67 -12.79
CA MET A 114 -8.57 1.29 -12.43
C MET A 114 -9.40 0.99 -13.67
N VAL A 115 -10.40 0.13 -13.49
CA VAL A 115 -11.48 -0.09 -14.45
C VAL A 115 -12.81 -0.01 -13.70
N GLU A 116 -13.87 0.40 -14.41
CA GLU A 116 -15.24 0.14 -13.97
C GLU A 116 -15.87 -0.94 -14.83
N ASP A 117 -16.09 -2.11 -14.25
CA ASP A 117 -16.73 -3.26 -14.91
C ASP A 117 -18.11 -3.60 -14.32
N TRP A 118 -18.53 -2.93 -13.25
CA TRP A 118 -19.72 -3.30 -12.47
C TRP A 118 -20.78 -2.20 -12.40
N ALA A 119 -20.38 -0.97 -12.08
CA ALA A 119 -21.30 0.16 -12.08
C ALA A 119 -21.81 0.44 -13.50
N ASN A 120 -23.11 0.64 -13.64
CA ASN A 120 -23.76 0.90 -14.94
C ASN A 120 -24.15 2.37 -15.14
N ALA A 121 -23.87 3.22 -14.15
CA ALA A 121 -24.07 4.66 -14.23
C ALA A 121 -23.15 5.41 -13.26
N ALA A 122 -22.89 6.68 -13.56
CA ALA A 122 -22.22 7.60 -12.66
C ALA A 122 -22.93 7.68 -11.30
N GLY A 123 -22.15 7.83 -10.24
CA GLY A 123 -22.57 7.96 -8.85
C GLY A 123 -22.70 6.65 -8.10
N GLN A 124 -22.62 5.50 -8.77
CA GLN A 124 -22.81 4.19 -8.14
C GLN A 124 -21.56 3.67 -7.42
N ARG A 125 -20.36 3.97 -7.94
CA ARG A 125 -19.09 3.72 -7.25
C ARG A 125 -18.37 5.05 -7.06
N ARG A 126 -18.33 5.53 -5.82
CA ARG A 126 -17.58 6.73 -5.45
C ARG A 126 -16.73 6.46 -4.25
N PHE A 127 -15.45 6.82 -4.32
CA PHE A 127 -14.53 6.57 -3.23
C PHE A 127 -13.46 7.65 -3.13
N ASP A 128 -12.94 7.80 -1.93
CA ASP A 128 -11.77 8.62 -1.68
C ASP A 128 -10.50 7.78 -1.77
N VAL A 129 -9.40 8.44 -2.11
CA VAL A 129 -8.05 7.91 -1.99
C VAL A 129 -7.22 8.84 -1.14
N ARG A 130 -6.47 8.26 -0.19
CA ARG A 130 -5.43 8.95 0.57
C ARG A 130 -4.07 8.36 0.26
N ALA A 131 -3.06 9.22 0.27
CA ALA A 131 -1.66 8.83 0.30
C ALA A 131 -1.00 9.56 1.46
N GLU A 132 -0.30 8.84 2.34
CA GLU A 132 0.34 9.43 3.52
C GLU A 132 -0.62 10.27 4.39
N GLY A 133 -1.86 9.77 4.54
CA GLY A 133 -2.92 10.44 5.29
C GLY A 133 -3.56 11.66 4.59
N VAL A 134 -3.02 12.10 3.45
CA VAL A 134 -3.54 13.23 2.67
C VAL A 134 -4.49 12.73 1.59
N THR A 135 -5.70 13.29 1.51
CA THR A 135 -6.66 12.94 0.46
C THR A 135 -6.16 13.44 -0.90
N VAL A 136 -5.92 12.51 -1.83
CA VAL A 136 -5.43 12.78 -3.19
C VAL A 136 -6.53 12.66 -4.25
N LEU A 137 -7.58 11.88 -3.98
CA LEU A 137 -8.80 11.83 -4.77
C LEU A 137 -10.01 11.89 -3.83
N THR A 138 -11.00 12.71 -4.15
CA THR A 138 -12.22 12.86 -3.34
C THR A 138 -13.44 12.44 -4.17
N ALA A 139 -14.27 11.55 -3.63
CA ALA A 139 -15.47 11.00 -4.25
C ALA A 139 -15.26 10.61 -5.72
N PHE A 140 -14.09 10.03 -6.02
CA PHE A 140 -13.70 9.66 -7.37
C PHE A 140 -14.61 8.57 -7.90
N ASP A 141 -15.05 8.78 -9.14
CA ASP A 141 -16.00 7.95 -9.85
C ASP A 141 -15.37 7.52 -11.17
N VAL A 142 -14.96 6.25 -11.23
CA VAL A 142 -14.30 5.67 -12.41
C VAL A 142 -15.24 5.69 -13.62
N TYR A 143 -16.53 5.37 -13.40
CA TYR A 143 -17.54 5.39 -14.46
C TYR A 143 -17.70 6.80 -15.03
N ALA A 144 -17.89 7.81 -14.19
CA ALA A 144 -18.09 9.17 -14.64
C ALA A 144 -16.85 9.75 -15.33
N ALA A 145 -15.67 9.33 -14.89
CA ALA A 145 -14.40 9.87 -15.39
C ALA A 145 -13.92 9.22 -16.69
N CYS A 146 -14.14 7.91 -16.85
CA CYS A 146 -13.54 7.12 -17.92
C CYS A 146 -14.55 6.25 -18.68
N GLY A 147 -15.76 6.06 -18.14
CA GLY A 147 -16.75 5.15 -18.68
C GLY A 147 -16.53 3.69 -18.25
N PRO A 148 -17.47 2.79 -18.61
CA PRO A 148 -17.32 1.36 -18.33
C PRO A 148 -16.20 0.76 -19.20
N LEU A 149 -15.56 -0.30 -18.69
CA LEU A 149 -14.57 -1.13 -19.40
C LEU A 149 -13.49 -0.31 -20.13
N THR A 150 -13.04 0.76 -19.50
CA THR A 150 -12.04 1.68 -20.05
C THR A 150 -10.92 1.88 -19.02
N ALA A 151 -9.67 1.79 -19.46
CA ALA A 151 -8.50 2.01 -18.63
C ALA A 151 -8.51 3.43 -18.03
N CYS A 152 -8.40 3.52 -16.71
CA CYS A 152 -8.53 4.78 -15.98
C CYS A 152 -7.38 4.96 -15.00
N ASP A 153 -6.40 5.78 -15.39
CA ASP A 153 -5.20 6.02 -14.59
C ASP A 153 -5.27 7.32 -13.79
N ARG A 154 -4.80 7.29 -12.55
CA ARG A 154 -4.60 8.49 -11.72
C ARG A 154 -3.23 8.48 -11.10
N THR A 155 -2.47 9.53 -11.36
CA THR A 155 -1.11 9.71 -10.86
C THR A 155 -1.05 10.89 -9.91
N PHE A 156 -0.37 10.70 -8.78
CA PHE A 156 -0.12 11.76 -7.80
C PHE A 156 1.26 11.59 -7.18
N THR A 157 1.76 12.68 -6.59
CA THR A 157 3.03 12.71 -5.86
C THR A 157 2.75 12.75 -4.36
N THR A 158 3.52 12.00 -3.58
CA THR A 158 3.45 12.00 -2.11
C THR A 158 4.84 11.91 -1.50
N THR A 159 4.96 12.24 -0.20
CA THR A 159 6.24 12.23 0.52
C THR A 159 6.15 11.32 1.75
N VAL A 160 7.01 10.32 1.81
CA VAL A 160 7.16 9.38 2.92
C VAL A 160 8.17 9.92 3.92
N SER A 161 7.80 9.90 5.20
CA SER A 161 8.63 10.42 6.30
C SER A 161 8.90 9.43 7.43
N ASP A 162 8.22 8.28 7.42
CA ASP A 162 8.24 7.26 8.46
C ASP A 162 8.72 5.88 7.97
N GLY A 163 9.18 5.79 6.72
CA GLY A 163 9.67 4.57 6.09
C GLY A 163 8.57 3.66 5.51
N GLN A 164 7.32 4.13 5.42
CA GLN A 164 6.24 3.36 4.81
C GLN A 164 5.32 4.25 3.99
N LEU A 165 5.24 3.98 2.68
CA LEU A 165 4.19 4.55 1.85
C LEU A 165 2.87 3.82 2.08
N ASN A 166 1.84 4.57 2.46
CA ASN A 166 0.46 4.13 2.65
C ASN A 166 -0.43 4.74 1.57
N VAL A 167 -1.13 3.89 0.81
CA VAL A 167 -2.16 4.31 -0.15
C VAL A 167 -3.47 3.64 0.23
N GLN A 168 -4.44 4.43 0.66
CA GLN A 168 -5.68 3.95 1.28
C GLN A 168 -6.90 4.40 0.50
N PHE A 169 -7.92 3.54 0.48
CA PHE A 169 -9.15 3.72 -0.24
C PHE A 169 -10.31 3.75 0.77
N ASN A 170 -11.38 4.48 0.49
CA ASN A 170 -12.55 4.48 1.36
C ASN A 170 -13.81 4.78 0.55
N MET A 171 -14.89 4.05 0.79
CA MET A 171 -16.18 4.36 0.16
C MET A 171 -16.64 5.77 0.53
N ASN A 172 -17.09 6.53 -0.46
CA ASN A 172 -17.62 7.88 -0.27
C ASN A 172 -18.93 8.05 -1.06
N GLY A 173 -19.94 7.30 -0.62
CA GLY A 173 -21.26 7.22 -1.26
C GLY A 173 -21.34 6.20 -2.40
N GLY A 174 -22.49 6.18 -3.07
CA GLY A 174 -22.81 5.08 -3.99
C GLY A 174 -23.13 3.78 -3.24
N ALA A 175 -23.22 2.68 -3.99
CA ALA A 175 -23.52 1.34 -3.46
C ALA A 175 -22.38 0.33 -3.69
N ASN A 176 -21.28 0.75 -4.33
CA ASN A 176 -20.18 -0.12 -4.73
C ASN A 176 -18.87 0.25 -4.02
N TYR A 177 -18.04 -0.76 -3.76
CA TYR A 177 -16.76 -0.65 -3.05
C TYR A 177 -15.69 0.08 -3.85
N ALA A 178 -14.74 0.72 -3.15
CA ALA A 178 -13.57 1.31 -3.78
C ALA A 178 -12.74 0.23 -4.48
N THR A 179 -12.03 0.57 -5.55
CA THR A 179 -11.32 -0.42 -6.39
C THR A 179 -9.98 0.10 -6.89
N VAL A 180 -9.05 -0.83 -7.10
CA VAL A 180 -7.82 -0.61 -7.88
C VAL A 180 -7.42 -1.92 -8.55
N SER A 181 -7.06 -1.82 -9.84
CA SER A 181 -6.61 -2.95 -10.66
C SER A 181 -5.09 -3.13 -10.60
N ALA A 182 -4.33 -2.03 -10.55
CA ALA A 182 -2.89 -2.11 -10.34
C ALA A 182 -2.35 -0.83 -9.71
N ILE A 183 -1.20 -0.93 -9.02
CA ILE A 183 -0.52 0.21 -8.40
C ILE A 183 0.96 0.21 -8.77
N SER A 184 1.46 1.35 -9.23
CA SER A 184 2.88 1.60 -9.50
C SER A 184 3.40 2.68 -8.58
N VAL A 185 4.56 2.43 -7.97
CA VAL A 185 5.31 3.36 -7.13
C VAL A 185 6.70 3.55 -7.75
N THR A 186 7.05 4.79 -8.02
CA THR A 186 8.34 5.19 -8.62
C THR A 186 8.93 6.37 -7.84
N GLY A 187 10.25 6.50 -7.84
CA GLY A 187 10.98 7.58 -7.17
C GLY A 187 11.27 8.76 -8.10
#